data_AF-A0A9P5CHM0-F1
#
_entry.id   AF-A0A9P5CHM0-F1
#
_cell.length_a   1.000
_cell.length_b   1.000
_cell.length_c   1.000
_cell.angle_alpha   90.00
_cell.angle_beta   90.00
_cell.angle_gamma   90.00
#
_symmetry.space_group_name_H-M   'P 1'
#
loop_
_entity.id
_entity.type
_entity.pdbx_description
1 polymer ?
#
loop_
_entity_poly.entity_id
_entity_poly.type
_entity_poly.pdbx_seq_one_letter_code
_entity_poly.pdbx_strand_id
1 'polypeptide(L)'
;MSGSFQTAAYSMPMAVPSKGSQYPTYSQYSSSPPECDDTMSSASGVPSGYSATSAGYIGSSSGDYESTGSASGVDFQEYMQERFSNSFDPIPLDRSMAVQAQTSGKLNAKHRELLELQKQAQARLARTRERFSEGMRDAREVRNDLEWTQKKVSSLNAKAARKHPKEHAKARQRFPSPEYN
;
A
#
# COMPACT_ATOMS: atom_id res chain seq x y z
N MET A 1 33.02 -40.86 12.84
CA MET A 1 31.62 -40.59 12.41
C MET A 1 31.57 -39.17 11.91
N SER A 2 31.20 -39.03 10.65
CA SER A 2 31.25 -37.84 9.79
C SER A 2 30.25 -36.76 10.23
N GLY A 3 30.75 -35.52 10.39
CA GLY A 3 29.92 -34.34 10.65
C GLY A 3 29.09 -33.94 9.44
N SER A 4 27.82 -33.63 9.67
CA SER A 4 26.89 -33.14 8.65
C SER A 4 26.96 -31.62 8.57
N PHE A 5 27.66 -31.09 7.58
CA PHE A 5 27.55 -29.68 7.20
C PHE A 5 26.25 -29.48 6.42
N GLN A 6 25.32 -28.71 6.95
CA GLN A 6 24.15 -28.23 6.20
C GLN A 6 24.57 -26.98 5.43
N THR A 7 24.67 -27.09 4.11
CA THR A 7 24.87 -25.96 3.21
C THR A 7 23.57 -25.16 3.11
N ALA A 8 23.61 -23.90 3.55
CA ALA A 8 22.49 -22.97 3.36
C ALA A 8 22.32 -22.69 1.86
N ALA A 9 21.15 -23.04 1.31
CA ALA A 9 20.80 -22.75 -0.07
C ALA A 9 20.63 -21.23 -0.26
N TYR A 10 21.45 -20.65 -1.13
CA TYR A 10 21.35 -19.26 -1.58
C TYR A 10 20.00 -19.06 -2.30
N SER A 11 19.18 -18.11 -1.84
CA SER A 11 17.92 -17.77 -2.53
C SER A 11 18.22 -16.98 -3.80
N MET A 12 17.88 -17.55 -4.96
CA MET A 12 18.00 -16.88 -6.26
C MET A 12 17.04 -15.67 -6.35
N PRO A 13 17.42 -14.58 -7.03
CA PRO A 13 16.55 -13.40 -7.20
C PRO A 13 15.33 -13.74 -8.08
N MET A 14 14.15 -13.25 -7.68
CA MET A 14 12.88 -13.44 -8.37
C MET A 14 12.90 -12.93 -9.82
N ALA A 15 12.34 -13.73 -10.73
CA ALA A 15 12.17 -13.38 -12.13
C ALA A 15 11.16 -12.24 -12.32
N VAL A 16 11.58 -11.20 -13.03
CA VAL A 16 10.74 -10.07 -13.43
C VAL A 16 10.01 -10.44 -14.72
N PRO A 17 8.67 -10.34 -14.82
CA PRO A 17 7.97 -10.67 -16.06
C PRO A 17 8.28 -9.63 -17.15
N SER A 18 8.85 -10.14 -18.25
CA SER A 18 9.13 -9.40 -19.48
C SER A 18 7.84 -9.03 -20.23
N LYS A 19 7.82 -7.83 -20.81
CA LYS A 19 6.69 -7.23 -21.56
C LYS A 19 6.22 -8.09 -22.74
N GLY A 20 4.89 -8.13 -22.93
CA GLY A 20 4.21 -8.60 -24.15
C GLY A 20 2.82 -7.96 -24.27
N SER A 21 2.57 -7.32 -25.41
CA SER A 21 1.52 -6.34 -25.74
C SER A 21 0.12 -6.91 -26.02
N GLN A 22 -0.96 -6.10 -25.83
CA GLN A 22 -2.01 -5.72 -26.83
C GLN A 22 -3.39 -5.28 -26.24
N TYR A 23 -3.63 -3.94 -26.29
CA TYR A 23 -4.86 -3.12 -26.50
C TYR A 23 -6.11 -3.17 -25.56
N PRO A 24 -6.99 -2.11 -25.52
CA PRO A 24 -7.02 -0.87 -26.32
C PRO A 24 -7.04 0.47 -25.54
N THR A 25 -6.69 1.52 -26.29
CA THR A 25 -6.91 2.95 -26.04
C THR A 25 -8.31 3.28 -25.50
N TYR A 26 -8.37 3.98 -24.36
CA TYR A 26 -9.42 4.96 -24.09
C TYR A 26 -8.79 6.26 -23.58
N SER A 27 -9.21 7.34 -24.20
CA SER A 27 -8.77 8.71 -24.00
C SER A 27 -9.02 9.24 -22.59
N GLN A 28 -8.01 9.97 -22.11
CA GLN A 28 -8.13 11.27 -21.43
C GLN A 28 -9.01 11.32 -20.17
N TYR A 29 -8.39 11.17 -19.01
CA TYR A 29 -8.43 12.19 -17.94
C TYR A 29 -7.13 12.10 -17.14
N SER A 30 -6.21 13.01 -17.44
CA SER A 30 -5.07 13.34 -16.59
C SER A 30 -5.58 14.21 -15.45
N SER A 31 -5.81 13.64 -14.27
CA SER A 31 -5.96 14.41 -13.04
C SER A 31 -4.65 14.32 -12.28
N SER A 32 -3.84 15.38 -12.39
CA SER A 32 -2.60 15.55 -11.65
C SER A 32 -2.85 15.42 -10.14
N PRO A 33 -1.92 14.81 -9.36
CA PRO A 33 -1.97 14.86 -7.90
C PRO A 33 -1.95 16.32 -7.41
N PRO A 34 -2.64 16.64 -6.31
CA PRO A 34 -2.77 18.01 -5.80
C PRO A 34 -1.40 18.60 -5.42
N GLU A 35 -1.09 19.76 -5.99
CA GLU A 35 0.06 20.59 -5.64
C GLU A 35 -0.15 21.13 -4.22
N CYS A 36 0.78 20.84 -3.32
CA CYS A 36 0.87 21.51 -2.02
C CYS A 36 1.77 22.73 -2.16
N ASP A 37 1.18 23.92 -2.08
CA ASP A 37 1.91 25.15 -1.75
C ASP A 37 2.42 25.04 -0.30
N ASP A 38 3.72 25.22 -0.10
CA ASP A 38 4.21 26.08 0.98
C ASP A 38 5.67 26.48 0.73
N THR A 39 5.84 27.79 0.77
CA THR A 39 7.01 28.59 0.47
C THR A 39 8.01 28.49 1.62
N MET A 40 9.23 27.98 1.40
CA MET A 40 10.39 28.31 2.25
C MET A 40 11.66 28.37 1.38
N SER A 41 12.08 29.60 1.08
CA SER A 41 13.39 29.90 0.49
C SER A 41 14.52 29.43 1.41
N SER A 42 15.48 28.68 0.86
CA SER A 42 16.83 28.54 1.44
C SER A 42 17.85 28.24 0.32
N ALA A 43 18.48 29.32 -0.14
CA ALA A 43 19.89 29.45 -0.53
C ALA A 43 20.62 28.28 -1.24
N SER A 44 20.91 28.53 -2.51
CA SER A 44 22.20 28.36 -3.20
C SER A 44 23.04 27.07 -3.04
N GLY A 45 23.35 26.44 -4.18
CA GLY A 45 24.68 25.81 -4.35
C GLY A 45 24.75 24.60 -5.28
N VAL A 46 24.95 24.85 -6.59
CA VAL A 46 25.74 24.05 -7.55
C VAL A 46 25.47 22.53 -7.71
N PRO A 47 25.04 22.03 -8.89
CA PRO A 47 25.43 20.70 -9.35
C PRO A 47 26.69 20.82 -10.22
N SER A 48 27.84 20.51 -9.61
CA SER A 48 29.11 20.39 -10.31
C SER A 48 29.09 19.14 -11.19
N GLY A 49 29.61 19.29 -12.40
CA GLY A 49 29.51 18.32 -13.49
C GLY A 49 30.08 16.93 -13.16
N TYR A 50 29.31 15.92 -13.55
CA TYR A 50 29.79 14.56 -13.75
C TYR A 50 30.64 14.55 -15.03
N SER A 51 31.93 14.84 -14.86
CA SER A 51 32.95 14.58 -15.87
C SER A 51 33.41 13.12 -15.77
N ALA A 52 33.75 12.58 -16.93
CA ALA A 52 34.06 11.19 -17.21
C ALA A 52 35.18 10.60 -16.35
N THR A 53 35.03 9.33 -15.97
CA THR A 53 36.16 8.45 -15.64
C THR A 53 36.23 7.34 -16.67
N SER A 54 36.78 7.67 -17.84
CA SER A 54 37.55 6.74 -18.66
C SER A 54 39.01 6.74 -18.16
N ALA A 55 39.67 5.58 -18.24
CA ALA A 55 41.06 5.27 -17.89
C ALA A 55 41.20 4.60 -16.50
N GLY A 56 41.93 3.50 -16.34
CA GLY A 56 42.74 2.73 -17.27
C GLY A 56 43.28 1.54 -16.50
N TYR A 57 43.18 0.34 -17.06
CA TYR A 57 43.86 -0.85 -16.54
C TYR A 57 45.34 -0.72 -16.89
N ILE A 58 46.05 0.17 -16.17
CA ILE A 58 47.49 0.31 -16.25
C ILE A 58 48.09 -0.73 -15.30
N GLY A 59 48.83 -1.66 -15.91
CA GLY A 59 49.59 -2.67 -15.23
C GLY A 59 50.64 -2.07 -14.31
N SER A 60 50.87 -2.79 -13.21
CA SER A 60 52.10 -2.71 -12.44
C SER A 60 52.76 -4.08 -12.48
N SER A 61 53.59 -4.28 -13.51
CA SER A 61 54.76 -5.13 -13.37
C SER A 61 55.77 -4.35 -12.52
N SER A 62 55.90 -4.73 -11.27
CA SER A 62 56.99 -4.35 -10.36
C SER A 62 56.73 -5.19 -9.13
N GLY A 63 57.53 -6.18 -8.75
CA GLY A 63 58.95 -6.35 -8.92
C GLY A 63 59.36 -7.14 -7.69
N ASP A 64 60.26 -8.07 -7.89
CA ASP A 64 60.77 -8.95 -6.86
C ASP A 64 61.41 -8.09 -5.78
N TYR A 65 60.72 -7.89 -4.66
CA TYR A 65 61.27 -7.28 -3.46
C TYR A 65 61.27 -8.35 -2.37
N GLU A 66 62.19 -9.30 -2.55
CA GLU A 66 62.85 -9.95 -1.44
C GLU A 66 63.55 -8.85 -0.62
N SER A 67 62.86 -8.30 0.38
CA SER A 67 63.51 -7.55 1.46
C SER A 67 63.50 -8.42 2.71
N THR A 68 64.33 -9.45 2.66
CA THR A 68 64.98 -10.00 3.85
C THR A 68 65.82 -8.89 4.48
N GLY A 69 65.20 -8.10 5.36
CA GLY A 69 65.92 -7.12 6.18
C GLY A 69 65.21 -5.81 6.38
N SER A 70 64.08 -5.80 7.11
CA SER A 70 63.77 -4.68 8.00
C SER A 70 63.96 -5.15 9.44
N ALA A 71 65.12 -4.80 9.99
CA ALA A 71 65.45 -4.88 11.41
C ALA A 71 64.67 -3.81 12.21
N SER A 72 63.34 -3.82 12.07
CA SER A 72 62.37 -3.12 12.92
C SER A 72 61.13 -4.00 12.97
N GLY A 73 61.01 -4.82 14.01
CA GLY A 73 60.02 -5.89 14.12
C GLY A 73 58.57 -5.41 14.27
N VAL A 74 58.05 -4.71 13.27
CA VAL A 74 56.67 -4.25 13.22
C VAL A 74 56.10 -4.67 11.87
N ASP A 75 55.22 -5.68 11.88
CA ASP A 75 54.44 -6.06 10.71
C ASP A 75 53.65 -4.82 10.26
N PHE A 76 53.73 -4.45 8.98
CA PHE A 76 53.03 -3.28 8.46
C PHE A 76 51.51 -3.38 8.69
N GLN A 77 50.96 -4.58 8.64
CA GLN A 77 49.56 -4.83 8.95
C GLN A 77 49.27 -4.55 10.43
N GLU A 78 50.16 -4.98 11.32
CA GLU A 78 50.08 -4.73 12.77
C GLU A 78 50.27 -3.25 13.10
N TYR A 79 51.21 -2.57 12.45
CA TYR A 79 51.42 -1.12 12.57
C TYR A 79 50.20 -0.32 12.11
N MET A 80 49.58 -0.69 10.98
CA MET A 80 48.35 -0.05 10.51
C MET A 80 47.17 -0.33 11.44
N GLN A 81 47.04 -1.56 11.94
CA GLN A 81 46.02 -1.94 12.92
C GLN A 81 46.18 -1.15 14.23
N GLU A 82 47.40 -0.99 14.71
CA GLU A 82 47.73 -0.25 15.92
C GLU A 82 47.51 1.26 15.72
N ARG A 83 47.85 1.83 14.57
CA ARG A 83 47.52 3.23 14.25
C ARG A 83 46.02 3.44 14.07
N PHE A 84 45.31 2.48 13.48
CA PHE A 84 43.86 2.53 13.34
C PHE A 84 43.18 2.45 14.70
N SER A 85 43.48 1.45 15.52
CA SER A 85 42.90 1.30 16.87
C SER A 85 43.18 2.49 17.79
N ASN A 86 44.34 3.14 17.66
CA ASN A 86 44.69 4.33 18.45
C ASN A 86 44.05 5.64 17.94
N SER A 87 43.59 5.69 16.69
CA SER A 87 42.97 6.90 16.09
C SER A 87 41.47 6.74 15.80
N PHE A 88 40.95 5.53 15.92
CA PHE A 88 39.54 5.21 15.69
C PHE A 88 38.70 5.58 16.90
N ASP A 89 37.78 6.52 16.72
CA ASP A 89 36.71 6.80 17.66
C ASP A 89 35.47 5.96 17.28
N PRO A 90 35.05 4.99 18.11
CA PRO A 90 33.87 4.16 17.83
C PRO A 90 32.54 4.91 18.00
N ILE A 91 32.53 6.06 18.68
CA ILE A 91 31.29 6.77 19.07
C ILE A 91 30.41 7.16 17.85
N PRO A 92 30.95 7.67 16.73
CA PRO A 92 30.14 7.99 15.55
C PRO A 92 29.51 6.75 14.90
N LEU A 93 30.23 5.61 14.89
CA LEU A 93 29.71 4.36 14.36
C LEU A 93 28.55 3.86 15.21
N ASP A 94 28.72 3.81 16.53
CA ASP A 94 27.67 3.37 17.46
C ASP A 94 26.43 4.25 17.37
N ARG A 95 26.61 5.57 17.27
CA ARG A 95 25.51 6.51 17.05
C ARG A 95 24.79 6.22 15.72
N SER A 96 25.53 5.98 14.64
CA SER A 96 24.94 5.66 13.33
C SER A 96 24.13 4.35 13.39
N MET A 97 24.66 3.32 14.06
CA MET A 97 23.98 2.04 14.24
C MET A 97 22.72 2.18 15.10
N ALA A 98 22.77 2.97 16.18
CA ALA A 98 21.61 3.25 17.01
C ALA A 98 20.52 4.00 16.23
N VAL A 99 20.88 5.02 15.45
CA VAL A 99 19.94 5.76 14.60
C VAL A 99 19.34 4.85 13.52
N GLN A 100 20.13 3.97 12.92
CA GLN A 100 19.65 3.01 11.92
C GLN A 100 18.71 1.97 12.53
N ALA A 101 19.03 1.43 13.71
CA ALA A 101 18.18 0.50 14.43
C ALA A 101 16.87 1.17 14.86
N GLN A 102 16.92 2.40 15.37
CA GLN A 102 15.72 3.15 15.74
C GLN A 102 14.85 3.46 14.51
N THR A 103 15.46 3.89 13.41
CA THR A 103 14.75 4.25 12.18
C THR A 103 14.10 3.02 11.54
N SER A 104 14.83 1.91 11.44
CA SER A 104 14.28 0.63 10.94
C SER A 104 13.18 0.09 11.84
N GLY A 105 13.30 0.22 13.17
CA GLY A 105 12.24 -0.13 14.12
C GLY A 105 10.96 0.69 13.89
N LYS A 106 11.09 2.02 13.75
CA LYS A 106 9.96 2.92 13.45
C LYS A 106 9.32 2.60 12.10
N LEU A 107 10.14 2.35 11.07
CA LEU A 107 9.66 2.01 9.73
C LEU A 107 8.88 0.69 9.76
N ASN A 108 9.41 -0.34 10.43
CA ASN A 108 8.74 -1.62 10.57
C ASN A 108 7.42 -1.51 11.37
N ALA A 109 7.38 -0.68 12.41
CA ALA A 109 6.15 -0.41 13.15
C ALA A 109 5.09 0.24 12.26
N LYS A 110 5.48 1.26 11.48
CA LYS A 110 4.57 1.93 10.53
C LYS A 110 4.10 1.02 9.41
N HIS A 111 4.97 0.13 8.92
CA HIS A 111 4.59 -0.86 7.93
C HIS A 111 3.50 -1.80 8.45
N ARG A 112 3.64 -2.31 9.68
CA ARG A 112 2.61 -3.15 10.32
C ARG A 112 1.30 -2.40 10.53
N GLU A 113 1.37 -1.14 10.95
CA GLU A 113 0.21 -0.28 11.13
C GLU A 113 -0.54 -0.08 9.80
N LEU A 114 0.17 0.21 8.71
CA LEU A 114 -0.44 0.36 7.38
C LEU A 114 -1.12 -0.92 6.91
N LEU A 115 -0.50 -2.09 7.12
CA LEU A 115 -1.11 -3.37 6.76
C LEU A 115 -2.38 -3.65 7.57
N GLU A 116 -2.37 -3.33 8.87
CA GLU A 116 -3.56 -3.50 9.71
C GLU A 116 -4.69 -2.54 9.29
N LEU A 117 -4.36 -1.27 9.01
CA LEU A 117 -5.34 -0.30 8.51
C LEU A 117 -5.91 -0.71 7.14
N GLN A 118 -5.07 -1.22 6.24
CA GLN A 118 -5.51 -1.74 4.96
C GLN A 118 -6.48 -2.91 5.15
N LYS A 119 -6.13 -3.87 6.01
CA LYS A 119 -6.98 -5.01 6.32
C LYS A 119 -8.31 -4.57 6.94
N GLN A 120 -8.29 -3.60 7.86
CA GLN A 120 -9.48 -3.05 8.47
C GLN A 120 -10.39 -2.36 7.44
N ALA A 121 -9.80 -1.56 6.53
CA ALA A 121 -10.54 -0.92 5.46
C ALA A 121 -11.19 -1.94 4.51
N GLN A 122 -10.45 -2.98 4.12
CA GLN A 122 -10.97 -4.08 3.31
C GLN A 122 -12.11 -4.82 4.01
N ALA A 123 -11.98 -5.11 5.30
CA ALA A 123 -13.04 -5.75 6.09
C ALA A 123 -14.31 -4.89 6.20
N ARG A 124 -14.15 -3.57 6.39
CA ARG A 124 -15.28 -2.63 6.39
C ARG A 124 -15.98 -2.59 5.04
N LEU A 125 -15.21 -2.58 3.95
CA LEU A 125 -15.75 -2.58 2.59
C LEU A 125 -16.50 -3.88 2.27
N ALA A 126 -15.97 -5.03 2.67
CA ALA A 126 -16.66 -6.31 2.52
C ALA A 126 -18.01 -6.32 3.26
N ARG A 127 -18.03 -5.83 4.51
CA ARG A 127 -19.26 -5.72 5.31
C ARG A 127 -20.29 -4.78 4.69
N THR A 128 -19.87 -3.63 4.15
CA THR A 128 -20.81 -2.69 3.52
C THR A 128 -21.39 -3.27 2.22
N ARG A 129 -20.60 -4.01 1.44
CA ARG A 129 -21.09 -4.73 0.24
C ARG A 129 -22.15 -5.77 0.59
N GLU A 130 -21.91 -6.56 1.63
CA GLU A 130 -22.88 -7.55 2.11
C GLU A 130 -24.20 -6.90 2.52
N ARG A 131 -24.15 -5.91 3.42
CA ARG A 131 -25.33 -5.16 3.87
C ARG A 131 -26.08 -4.46 2.73
N PHE A 132 -25.35 -3.93 1.75
CA PHE A 132 -25.98 -3.33 0.57
C PHE A 132 -26.73 -4.38 -0.25
N SER A 133 -26.14 -5.56 -0.45
CA SER A 133 -26.78 -6.65 -1.19
C SER A 133 -28.02 -7.19 -0.48
N GLU A 134 -27.99 -7.25 0.85
CA GLU A 134 -29.12 -7.62 1.71
C GLU A 134 -30.23 -6.56 1.62
N GLY A 135 -29.91 -5.28 1.84
CA GLY A 135 -30.89 -4.20 1.71
C GLY A 135 -31.51 -4.10 0.31
N MET A 136 -30.76 -4.46 -0.74
CA MET A 136 -31.30 -4.56 -2.10
C MET A 136 -32.28 -5.73 -2.30
N ARG A 137 -32.14 -6.82 -1.54
CA ARG A 137 -33.13 -7.92 -1.53
C ARG A 137 -34.36 -7.49 -0.74
N ASP A 138 -34.19 -6.97 0.46
CA ASP A 138 -35.27 -6.50 1.32
C ASP A 138 -36.13 -5.44 0.62
N ALA A 139 -35.49 -4.47 -0.06
CA ALA A 139 -36.22 -3.45 -0.81
C ALA A 139 -37.06 -4.04 -1.96
N ARG A 140 -36.61 -5.12 -2.60
CA ARG A 140 -37.38 -5.82 -3.64
C ARG A 140 -38.57 -6.57 -3.04
N GLU A 141 -38.38 -7.21 -1.89
CA GLU A 141 -39.45 -7.90 -1.17
C GLU A 141 -40.53 -6.92 -0.73
N VAL A 142 -40.13 -5.83 -0.07
CA VAL A 142 -41.06 -4.75 0.32
C VAL A 142 -41.79 -4.19 -0.89
N ARG A 143 -41.12 -3.97 -2.02
CA ARG A 143 -41.80 -3.52 -3.24
C ARG A 143 -42.86 -4.53 -3.70
N ASN A 144 -42.53 -5.83 -3.73
CA ASN A 144 -43.48 -6.86 -4.13
C ASN A 144 -44.67 -6.96 -3.16
N ASP A 145 -44.43 -6.79 -1.86
CA ASP A 145 -45.47 -6.77 -0.83
C ASP A 145 -46.37 -5.54 -0.96
N LEU A 146 -45.80 -4.37 -1.25
CA LEU A 146 -46.57 -3.15 -1.54
C LEU A 146 -47.43 -3.32 -2.79
N GLU A 147 -46.90 -3.91 -3.86
CA GLU A 147 -47.69 -4.22 -5.05
C GLU A 147 -48.83 -5.21 -4.75
N TRP A 148 -48.55 -6.25 -3.96
CA TRP A 148 -49.56 -7.23 -3.57
C TRP A 148 -50.65 -6.62 -2.70
N THR A 149 -50.28 -5.84 -1.69
CA THR A 149 -51.23 -5.15 -0.81
C THR A 149 -52.08 -4.15 -1.60
N GLN A 150 -51.48 -3.37 -2.51
CA GLN A 150 -52.21 -2.46 -3.40
C GLN A 150 -53.25 -3.22 -4.24
N LYS A 151 -52.85 -4.32 -4.88
CA LYS A 151 -53.77 -5.18 -5.67
C LYS A 151 -54.88 -5.76 -4.80
N LYS A 152 -54.54 -6.23 -3.60
CA LYS A 152 -55.50 -6.84 -2.66
C LYS A 152 -56.52 -5.82 -2.15
N VAL A 153 -56.07 -4.64 -1.75
CA VAL A 153 -56.93 -3.54 -1.30
C VAL A 153 -57.83 -3.08 -2.45
N SER A 154 -57.30 -2.91 -3.66
CA SER A 154 -58.10 -2.56 -4.84
C SER A 154 -59.20 -3.60 -5.12
N SER A 155 -58.87 -4.90 -5.06
CA SER A 155 -59.85 -5.98 -5.22
C SER A 155 -60.94 -5.98 -4.14
N LEU A 156 -60.56 -5.81 -2.86
CA LEU A 156 -61.51 -5.71 -1.75
C LEU A 156 -62.40 -4.47 -1.89
N ASN A 157 -61.83 -3.34 -2.28
CA ASN A 157 -62.54 -2.10 -2.51
C ASN A 157 -63.59 -2.25 -3.63
N ALA A 158 -63.20 -2.86 -4.76
CA ALA A 158 -64.13 -3.17 -5.85
C ALA A 158 -65.25 -4.13 -5.43
N LYS A 159 -64.93 -5.14 -4.59
CA LYS A 159 -65.93 -6.07 -4.07
C LYS A 159 -66.91 -5.38 -3.11
N ALA A 160 -66.42 -4.50 -2.23
CA ALA A 160 -67.24 -3.71 -1.32
C ALA A 160 -68.17 -2.76 -2.09
N ALA A 161 -67.66 -2.06 -3.11
CA ALA A 161 -68.44 -1.19 -3.98
C ALA A 161 -69.60 -1.94 -4.67
N ARG A 162 -69.35 -3.18 -5.13
CA ARG A 162 -70.36 -4.00 -5.81
C ARG A 162 -71.41 -4.58 -4.86
N LYS A 163 -71.01 -5.04 -3.66
CA LYS A 163 -71.91 -5.70 -2.71
C LYS A 163 -72.68 -4.72 -1.81
N HIS A 164 -72.05 -3.62 -1.42
CA HIS A 164 -72.58 -2.65 -0.44
C HIS A 164 -72.43 -1.21 -0.95
N PRO A 165 -73.09 -0.81 -2.05
CA PRO A 165 -72.83 0.46 -2.71
C PRO A 165 -73.16 1.69 -1.85
N LYS A 166 -74.24 1.64 -1.05
CA LYS A 166 -74.67 2.76 -0.20
C LYS A 166 -73.71 3.01 0.97
N GLU A 167 -73.30 1.93 1.65
CA GLU A 167 -72.36 1.98 2.77
C GLU A 167 -70.95 2.36 2.30
N HIS A 168 -70.54 1.83 1.15
CA HIS A 168 -69.27 2.15 0.51
C HIS A 168 -69.19 3.63 0.12
N ALA A 169 -70.24 4.19 -0.49
CA ALA A 169 -70.30 5.62 -0.83
C ALA A 169 -70.23 6.50 0.44
N LYS A 170 -70.98 6.14 1.49
CA LYS A 170 -70.94 6.85 2.79
C LYS A 170 -69.55 6.78 3.44
N ALA A 171 -68.87 5.64 3.35
CA ALA A 171 -67.52 5.47 3.86
C ALA A 171 -66.49 6.29 3.06
N ARG A 172 -66.57 6.28 1.73
CA ARG A 172 -65.70 7.10 0.85
C ARG A 172 -65.86 8.59 1.06
N GLN A 173 -67.07 9.06 1.40
CA GLN A 173 -67.31 10.46 1.76
C GLN A 173 -66.66 10.84 3.10
N ARG A 174 -66.59 9.90 4.05
CA ARG A 174 -65.94 10.12 5.36
C ARG A 174 -64.42 10.00 5.29
N PHE A 175 -63.92 9.12 4.44
CA PHE A 175 -62.50 8.82 4.27
C PHE A 175 -62.15 8.87 2.79
N PRO A 176 -61.92 10.07 2.23
CA PRO A 176 -61.44 10.21 0.87
C PRO A 176 -60.02 9.62 0.76
N SER A 177 -59.78 8.85 -0.30
CA SER A 177 -58.45 8.34 -0.60
C SER A 177 -57.50 9.52 -0.92
N PRO A 178 -56.20 9.41 -0.62
CA PRO A 178 -55.21 10.38 -1.09
C PRO A 178 -55.25 10.48 -2.61
N GLU A 179 -55.45 11.69 -3.15
CA GLU A 179 -55.32 11.98 -4.58
C GLU A 179 -53.85 11.78 -4.96
N TYR A 180 -53.55 10.81 -5.83
CA TYR A 180 -52.23 10.66 -6.43
C TYR A 180 -52.17 11.58 -7.65
N ASN A 181 -51.55 12.76 -7.50
CA ASN A 181 -51.03 13.57 -8.62
C ASN A 181 -49.63 13.11 -9.00
#